data_AF-A0A142YLR3-F1
#
_entry.id   AF-A0A142YLR3-F1
#
_cell.length_a   1.000
_cell.length_b   1.000
_cell.length_c   1.000
_cell.angle_alpha   90.00
_cell.angle_beta   90.00
_cell.angle_gamma   90.00
#
_symmetry.space_group_name_H-M   'P 1'
#
loop_
_entity.id
_entity.type
_entity.pdbx_description
1 polymer ?
#
loop_
_entity_poly.entity_id
_entity_poly.type
_entity_poly.pdbx_seq_one_letter_code
_entity_poly.pdbx_strand_id
1 'polypeptide(L)' 'MHAYFAPVFAASPDDPTEEVKQYLSAAVREKVRALIAEGKKASTIAKECGVSPMTVYREMGRYD' A
#
# COMPACT_ATOMS: atom_id res chain seq x y z
N MET A 1 -25.80 8.86 -23.55
CA MET A 1 -24.71 9.43 -22.71
C MET A 1 -24.18 8.31 -21.82
N HIS A 2 -22.86 8.28 -21.54
CA HIS A 2 -22.19 7.50 -20.47
C HIS A 2 -21.34 6.25 -20.81
N ALA A 3 -21.28 5.75 -22.05
CA ALA A 3 -20.40 4.60 -22.36
C ALA A 3 -18.89 4.92 -22.19
N TYR A 4 -18.51 6.19 -22.31
CA TYR A 4 -17.12 6.65 -22.21
C TYR A 4 -16.49 6.54 -20.80
N PHE A 5 -17.31 6.51 -19.75
CA PHE A 5 -16.81 6.51 -18.37
C PHE A 5 -16.85 5.13 -17.70
N ALA A 6 -17.41 4.12 -18.35
CA ALA A 6 -17.52 2.75 -17.83
C ALA A 6 -16.21 2.18 -17.24
N PRO A 7 -15.02 2.34 -17.84
CA PRO A 7 -13.79 1.80 -17.25
C PRO A 7 -13.36 2.50 -15.96
N VAL A 8 -13.77 3.75 -15.73
CA VAL A 8 -13.43 4.50 -14.50
C VAL A 8 -14.23 3.98 -13.31
N PHE A 9 -15.50 3.63 -13.53
CA PHE A 9 -16.38 3.13 -12.48
C PHE A 9 -16.15 1.64 -12.15
N ALA A 10 -15.68 0.83 -13.11
CA ALA A 10 -15.38 -0.59 -12.89
C ALA A 10 -14.14 -0.86 -12.03
N ALA A 11 -13.27 0.14 -11.84
CA ALA A 11 -12.06 0.02 -11.03
C ALA A 11 -12.25 0.46 -9.56
N SER A 12 -13.44 0.97 -9.21
CA SER A 12 -13.77 1.27 -7.81
C SER A 12 -14.16 -0.03 -7.10
N PRO A 13 -13.77 -0.22 -5.82
CA PRO A 13 -14.32 -1.30 -5.04
C PRO A 13 -15.85 -1.21 -5.05
N ASP A 14 -16.52 -2.35 -5.26
CA ASP A 14 -17.98 -2.42 -5.37
C ASP A 14 -18.68 -1.91 -4.08
N ASP A 15 -17.97 -1.94 -2.95
CA ASP A 15 -18.42 -1.42 -1.67
C ASP A 15 -17.36 -0.47 -1.05
N PRO A 16 -17.66 0.83 -0.86
CA PRO A 16 -16.75 1.79 -0.23
C PRO A 16 -16.51 1.52 1.27
N THR A 17 -17.26 0.59 1.86
CA THR A 17 -17.09 0.14 3.24
C THR A 17 -16.24 -1.13 3.37
N GLU A 18 -15.75 -1.69 2.26
CA GLU A 18 -14.82 -2.82 2.31
C GLU A 18 -13.59 -2.46 3.15
N GLU A 19 -13.46 -3.16 4.29
CA GLU A 19 -12.31 -3.02 5.16
C GLU A 19 -11.05 -3.53 4.44
N VAL A 20 -10.22 -2.61 3.98
CA VAL A 20 -8.85 -2.94 3.57
C VAL A 20 -8.14 -3.50 4.80
N LYS A 21 -7.97 -4.83 4.87
CA LYS A 21 -7.27 -5.48 5.98
C LYS A 21 -5.88 -4.87 6.14
N GLN A 22 -5.74 -4.09 7.21
CA GLN A 22 -4.50 -3.46 7.60
C GLN A 22 -3.75 -4.38 8.57
N TYR A 23 -2.78 -5.11 8.04
CA TYR A 23 -1.98 -6.07 8.82
C TYR A 23 -0.84 -5.42 9.61
N LEU A 24 -0.60 -4.12 9.39
CA LEU A 24 0.43 -3.35 10.08
C LEU A 24 -0.22 -2.31 11.00
N SER A 25 0.34 -2.18 12.21
CA SER A 25 0.05 -1.04 13.08
C SER A 25 0.40 0.27 12.37
N ALA A 26 -0.33 1.33 12.71
CA ALA A 26 -0.14 2.64 12.10
C ALA A 26 1.32 3.11 12.19
N ALA A 27 1.93 2.97 13.37
CA ALA A 27 3.32 3.37 13.61
C ALA A 27 4.33 2.62 12.71
N VAL A 28 4.16 1.30 12.52
CA VAL A 28 5.04 0.51 11.65
C VAL A 28 4.85 0.93 10.19
N ARG A 29 3.61 1.21 9.77
CA ARG A 29 3.33 1.65 8.40
C ARG A 29 3.95 3.02 8.11
N GLU A 30 3.78 3.98 9.01
CA GLU A 30 4.38 5.31 8.84
C GLU A 30 5.91 5.22 8.76
N LYS A 31 6.53 4.40 9.60
CA LYS A 31 7.97 4.14 9.54
C LYS A 31 8.38 3.51 8.20
N VAL A 32 7.69 2.47 7.73
CA VAL A 32 7.95 1.85 6.43
C VAL A 32 7.86 2.87 5.30
N ARG A 33 6.83 3.73 5.31
CA ARG A 33 6.67 4.80 4.31
C ARG A 33 7.78 5.83 4.34
N ALA A 34 8.19 6.30 5.52
CA ALA A 34 9.31 7.23 5.65
C ALA A 34 10.59 6.64 5.04
N LEU A 35 10.87 5.37 5.31
CA LEU A 35 12.05 4.70 4.77
C LEU A 35 11.98 4.44 3.26
N ILE A 36 10.76 4.21 2.71
CA ILE A 36 10.55 4.14 1.26
C ILE A 36 10.83 5.51 0.61
N ALA A 37 10.32 6.60 1.20
CA ALA A 37 10.55 7.96 0.72
C ALA A 37 12.03 8.38 0.77
N GLU A 38 12.79 7.85 1.74
CA GLU A 38 14.26 7.98 1.82
C GLU A 38 15.00 7.18 0.74
N GLY A 39 14.31 6.36 -0.06
CA GLY A 39 14.90 5.54 -1.12
C GLY A 39 15.65 4.30 -0.61
N LYS A 40 15.40 3.86 0.63
CA LYS A 40 16.05 2.67 1.19
C LYS A 40 15.56 1.39 0.49
N LYS A 41 16.44 0.40 0.41
CA LYS A 41 16.13 -0.91 -0.18
C LYS A 41 15.12 -1.66 0.70
N ALA A 42 14.15 -2.34 0.07
CA ALA A 42 13.10 -3.09 0.77
C ALA A 42 13.62 -4.10 1.81
N SER A 43 14.76 -4.75 1.54
CA SER A 43 15.40 -5.68 2.48
C SER A 43 15.93 -5.02 3.76
N THR A 44 16.39 -3.77 3.66
CA THR A 44 16.83 -2.98 4.82
C THR A 44 15.63 -2.54 5.64
N ILE A 45 14.59 -2.04 4.98
CA ILE A 45 13.33 -1.60 5.61
C ILE A 45 12.67 -2.76 6.37
N ALA A 46 12.63 -3.95 5.77
CA ALA A 46 12.11 -5.16 6.38
C ALA A 46 12.81 -5.49 7.71
N LYS A 47 14.14 -5.43 7.74
CA LYS A 47 14.94 -5.66 8.96
C LYS A 47 14.70 -4.59 10.02
N GLU A 48 14.66 -3.31 9.64
CA GLU A 48 14.48 -2.18 10.56
C GLU A 48 13.07 -2.09 11.16
N CYS A 49 12.07 -2.59 10.44
CA CYS A 49 10.67 -2.56 10.87
C CYS A 49 10.18 -3.90 11.42
N GLY A 50 10.99 -4.97 11.37
CA GLY A 50 10.61 -6.30 11.83
C GLY A 50 9.48 -6.93 11.01
N VAL A 51 9.41 -6.62 9.71
CA VAL A 51 8.37 -7.08 8.79
C VAL A 51 8.96 -7.92 7.67
N SER A 52 8.12 -8.70 6.99
CA SER A 52 8.58 -9.46 5.81
C SER A 52 8.92 -8.51 4.64
N PRO A 53 9.88 -8.86 3.76
CA PRO A 53 10.13 -8.10 2.54
C PRO A 53 8.87 -7.95 1.66
N MET A 54 8.03 -8.98 1.61
CA MET A 54 6.75 -8.95 0.89
C MET A 54 5.82 -7.85 1.40
N THR A 55 5.82 -7.59 2.71
CA THR A 55 5.05 -6.50 3.31
C THR A 55 5.55 -5.14 2.82
N VAL A 56 6.87 -4.96 2.70
CA VAL A 56 7.45 -3.72 2.18
C VAL A 56 7.09 -3.53 0.70
N TYR A 57 7.19 -4.56 -0.13
CA TYR A 57 6.80 -4.49 -1.54
C TYR A 57 5.31 -4.17 -1.73
N ARG A 58 4.44 -4.70 -0.88
CA ARG A 58 3.01 -4.36 -0.88
C ARG A 58 2.76 -2.90 -0.53
N GLU A 59 3.51 -2.33 0.41
CA GLU A 59 3.42 -0.90 0.71
C GLU A 59 4.01 -0.05 -0.41
N MET A 60 5.10 -0.47 -1.07
CA MET A 60 5.64 0.25 -2.22
C MET A 60 4.64 0.33 -3.39
N GLY A 61 4.02 -0.79 -3.77
CA GLY A 61 3.05 -0.83 -4.87
C GLY A 61 1.68 -0.20 -4.57
N ARG A 62 1.43 0.26 -3.33
CA ARG A 62 0.21 1.01 -2.97
C ARG A 62 0.33 2.52 -3.21
N TYR A 63 1.54 3.02 -3.44
CA TYR A 63 1.84 4.46 -3.55
C TYR A 63 2.67 4.83 -4.79
N ASP A 64 2.91 3.87 -5.68
CA ASP A 64 3.33 4.11 -7.08
C ASP A 64 2.12 4.57 -7.91
#